data_AF-A0A9I3GIP2-F1
#
_entry.id   AF-A0A9I3GIP2-F1
#
_cell.length_a   1.000
_cell.length_b   1.000
_cell.length_c   1.000
_cell.angle_alpha   90.00
_cell.angle_beta   90.00
_cell.angle_gamma   90.00
#
_symmetry.space_group_name_H-M   'P 1'
#
loop_
_entity.id
_entity.type
_entity.pdbx_description
1 polymer ?
#
loop_
_entity_poly.entity_id
_entity_poly.type
_entity_poly.pdbx_seq_one_letter_code
_entity_poly.pdbx_strand_id
1 'polypeptide(L)'
;MRFLSYVNLLVLGVLALVLSVNAVPCGCPRSYRPVCGTDHKTYSNQCVLNCRINSNYGRKVDLKLLRDGHCKQYDSVQEDQ
;
A
#
# COMPACT_ATOMS: atom_id res chain seq x y z
N MET A 1 19.94 30.69 -28.18
CA MET A 1 19.86 29.30 -28.69
C MET A 1 20.19 28.24 -27.63
N ARG A 2 21.33 28.28 -26.92
CA ARG A 2 21.71 27.22 -25.95
C ARG A 2 20.95 27.28 -24.61
N PHE A 3 20.62 28.48 -24.13
CA PHE A 3 19.83 28.67 -22.91
C PHE A 3 18.44 28.01 -22.98
N LEU A 4 17.74 28.19 -24.10
CA LEU A 4 16.44 27.56 -24.35
C LEU A 4 16.55 26.02 -24.41
N SER A 5 17.67 25.49 -24.90
CA SER A 5 17.94 24.05 -24.89
C SER A 5 18.10 23.52 -23.46
N TYR A 6 18.89 24.21 -22.60
CA TYR A 6 19.02 23.84 -21.19
C TYR A 6 17.72 23.95 -20.41
N VAL A 7 16.94 25.02 -20.63
CA VAL A 7 15.63 25.18 -19.99
C VAL A 7 14.69 24.05 -20.39
N ASN A 8 14.62 23.67 -21.67
CA ASN A 8 13.82 22.52 -22.10
C ASN A 8 14.29 21.21 -21.48
N LEU A 9 15.60 20.97 -21.41
CA LEU A 9 16.17 19.76 -20.84
C LEU A 9 15.89 19.65 -19.32
N LEU A 10 15.96 20.77 -18.60
CA LEU A 10 15.55 20.87 -17.20
C LEU A 10 14.04 20.67 -17.03
N VAL A 11 13.22 21.29 -17.86
CA VAL A 11 11.75 21.16 -17.80
C VAL A 11 11.32 19.72 -18.08
N LEU A 12 11.91 19.05 -19.07
CA LEU A 12 11.65 17.63 -19.36
C LEU A 12 12.10 16.72 -18.22
N GLY A 13 13.24 17.00 -17.59
CA GLY A 13 13.72 16.25 -16.43
C GLY A 13 12.82 16.43 -15.20
N VAL A 14 12.38 17.65 -14.91
CA VAL A 14 11.44 17.96 -13.82
C VAL A 14 10.07 17.35 -14.10
N LEU A 15 9.58 17.41 -15.34
CA LEU A 15 8.32 16.81 -15.74
C LEU A 15 8.35 15.28 -15.56
N ALA A 16 9.43 14.62 -15.98
CA ALA A 16 9.62 13.18 -15.77
C ALA A 16 9.66 12.81 -14.28
N LEU A 17 10.29 13.64 -13.45
CA LEU A 17 10.29 13.48 -11.99
C LEU A 17 8.88 13.60 -11.39
N VAL A 18 8.10 14.61 -11.81
CA VAL A 18 6.75 14.84 -11.28
C VAL A 18 5.76 13.75 -11.69
N LEU A 19 5.87 13.21 -12.92
CA LEU A 19 5.03 12.10 -13.39
C LEU A 19 5.23 10.80 -12.59
N SER A 20 6.37 10.64 -11.91
CA SER A 20 6.71 9.41 -11.18
C SER A 20 6.01 9.29 -9.81
N VAL A 21 5.41 10.37 -9.29
CA VAL A 21 4.85 10.40 -7.93
C VAL A 21 3.32 10.42 -7.97
N ASN A 22 2.72 9.31 -8.40
CA ASN A 22 1.29 9.05 -8.25
C ASN A 22 1.01 8.12 -7.05
N ALA A 23 1.54 8.49 -5.89
CA ALA A 23 1.19 7.83 -4.64
C ALA A 23 -0.09 8.47 -4.10
N VAL A 24 -1.25 7.85 -4.33
CA VAL A 24 -2.50 8.28 -3.71
C VAL A 24 -2.40 7.99 -2.21
N PRO A 25 -2.40 9.01 -1.34
CA PRO A 25 -2.33 8.78 0.10
C PRO A 25 -3.61 8.12 0.56
N CYS A 26 -3.45 7.10 1.39
CA CYS A 26 -4.57 6.35 1.94
C CYS A 26 -5.13 7.02 3.19
N GLY A 27 -6.22 7.76 3.02
CA GLY A 27 -6.91 8.46 4.10
C GLY A 27 -7.73 7.49 4.97
N CYS A 28 -7.10 6.92 5.99
CA CYS A 28 -7.75 6.03 6.95
C CYS A 28 -7.78 6.60 8.37
N PRO A 29 -8.84 6.34 9.15
CA PRO A 29 -8.86 6.69 10.57
C PRO A 29 -7.78 5.91 11.34
N ARG A 30 -7.32 6.49 12.45
CA ARG A 30 -6.35 5.86 13.36
C ARG A 30 -6.97 4.87 14.35
N SER A 31 -8.24 4.50 14.17
CA SER A 31 -8.91 3.50 15.01
C SER A 31 -8.22 2.14 14.89
N TYR A 32 -7.90 1.52 16.02
CA TYR A 32 -7.27 0.21 16.06
C TYR A 32 -8.33 -0.88 16.17
N ARG A 33 -8.54 -1.62 15.07
CA ARG A 33 -9.46 -2.76 14.95
C ARG A 33 -8.82 -3.78 14.00
N PRO A 34 -7.85 -4.58 14.51
CA PRO A 34 -6.93 -5.33 13.65
C PRO A 34 -7.66 -6.35 12.78
N VAL A 35 -7.13 -6.57 11.58
CA VAL A 35 -7.60 -7.59 10.62
C VAL A 35 -6.41 -8.33 10.02
N CYS A 36 -6.61 -9.60 9.65
CA CYS A 36 -5.59 -10.43 9.03
C CYS A 36 -5.80 -10.50 7.51
N GLY A 37 -4.75 -10.22 6.73
CA GLY A 37 -4.76 -10.36 5.29
C GLY A 37 -4.41 -11.78 4.83
N THR A 38 -4.73 -12.12 3.58
CA THR A 38 -4.30 -13.39 2.95
C THR A 38 -2.79 -13.51 2.77
N ASP A 39 -2.06 -12.40 2.93
CA ASP A 39 -0.59 -12.38 3.02
C ASP A 39 -0.06 -12.67 4.43
N HIS A 40 -0.93 -13.13 5.35
CA HIS A 40 -0.64 -13.42 6.75
C HIS A 40 -0.07 -12.22 7.53
N LYS A 41 -0.34 -10.98 7.07
CA LYS A 41 0.01 -9.76 7.79
C LYS A 41 -1.21 -9.18 8.51
N THR A 42 -0.96 -8.66 9.70
CA THR A 42 -1.98 -7.92 10.45
C THR A 42 -2.00 -6.46 9.99
N TYR A 43 -3.19 -5.95 9.70
CA TYR A 43 -3.45 -4.56 9.35
C TYR A 43 -4.20 -3.90 10.52
N SER A 44 -3.86 -2.64 10.83
CA SER A 44 -4.40 -1.94 12.00
C SER A 44 -5.91 -1.73 11.97
N ASN A 45 -6.50 -1.68 10.78
CA ASN A 45 -7.93 -1.71 10.55
C ASN A 45 -8.29 -2.09 9.10
N GLN A 46 -9.57 -2.38 8.88
CA GLN A 46 -10.10 -2.72 7.56
C GLN A 46 -9.82 -1.65 6.49
N CYS A 47 -9.83 -0.36 6.85
CA CYS A 47 -9.52 0.71 5.89
C CYS A 47 -8.08 0.58 5.39
N VAL A 48 -7.12 0.38 6.31
CA VAL A 48 -5.71 0.22 5.97
C VAL A 48 -5.47 -1.04 5.14
N LEU A 49 -6.18 -2.14 5.43
CA LEU A 49 -6.15 -3.35 4.60
C LEU A 49 -6.65 -3.04 3.17
N ASN A 50 -7.84 -2.46 3.02
CA ASN A 50 -8.42 -2.11 1.70
C ASN A 50 -7.50 -1.19 0.88
N CYS A 51 -6.86 -0.25 1.57
CA CYS A 51 -5.84 0.60 0.99
C CYS A 51 -4.65 -0.18 0.44
N ARG A 52 -4.20 -1.19 1.18
CA ARG A 52 -3.15 -2.09 0.70
C ARG A 52 -3.62 -2.97 -0.46
N ILE A 53 -4.87 -3.44 -0.46
CA ILE A 53 -5.46 -4.23 -1.55
C ILE A 53 -5.35 -3.48 -2.88
N ASN A 54 -5.66 -2.18 -2.89
CA ASN A 54 -5.61 -1.35 -4.10
C ASN A 54 -4.19 -0.94 -4.54
N SER A 55 -3.17 -1.25 -3.74
CA SER A 55 -1.77 -0.94 -4.10
C SER A 55 -1.24 -1.90 -5.18
N ASN A 56 -0.14 -1.51 -5.85
CA ASN A 56 0.57 -2.41 -6.77
C ASN A 56 0.96 -3.74 -6.12
N TYR A 57 1.31 -3.70 -4.83
CA TYR A 57 1.62 -4.91 -4.06
C TYR A 57 0.38 -5.76 -3.83
N GLY A 58 -0.72 -5.16 -3.35
CA GLY A 58 -1.96 -5.87 -3.05
C GLY A 58 -2.52 -6.61 -4.25
N ARG A 59 -2.56 -5.95 -5.42
CA ARG A 59 -2.97 -6.58 -6.68
C ARG A 59 -2.03 -7.69 -7.13
N LYS A 60 -0.72 -7.56 -6.90
CA LYS A 60 0.28 -8.57 -7.28
C LYS A 60 0.14 -9.88 -6.50
N VAL A 61 -0.27 -9.80 -5.23
CA VAL A 61 -0.39 -10.97 -4.35
C VAL A 61 -1.82 -11.44 -4.13
N ASP A 62 -2.80 -10.87 -4.86
CA ASP A 62 -4.24 -11.08 -4.65
C ASP A 62 -4.62 -10.92 -3.16
N LEU A 63 -4.20 -9.80 -2.57
CA LEU A 63 -4.45 -9.50 -1.17
C LEU A 63 -5.94 -9.36 -0.91
N LYS A 64 -6.44 -10.12 0.06
CA LYS A 64 -7.83 -10.10 0.53
C LYS A 64 -7.85 -10.13 2.06
N LEU A 65 -9.01 -9.86 2.64
CA LEU A 65 -9.25 -10.16 4.05
C LEU A 65 -9.25 -11.68 4.25
N LEU A 66 -8.44 -12.15 5.19
CA LEU A 66 -8.45 -13.55 5.63
C LEU A 66 -9.41 -13.74 6.80
N ARG A 67 -9.30 -12.93 7.85
CA ARG A 67 -10.16 -12.96 9.04
C ARG A 67 -10.09 -11.63 9.80
N ASP A 68 -11.11 -11.34 10.60
CA ASP A 68 -11.02 -10.34 11.65
C ASP A 68 -9.99 -10.71 12.72
N GLY A 69 -9.42 -9.69 13.36
CA GLY A 69 -8.40 -9.81 14.40
C GLY A 69 -6.97 -9.93 13.85
N HIS A 70 -6.04 -10.26 14.74
CA HIS A 70 -4.64 -10.48 14.39
C HIS A 70 -4.44 -11.78 13.61
N CYS A 71 -3.42 -11.83 12.76
CA CYS A 71 -2.92 -13.10 12.23
C CYS A 71 -2.27 -13.91 13.35
N LYS A 72 -2.53 -15.23 13.40
CA LYS A 72 -1.81 -16.15 14.29
C LYS A 72 -0.33 -16.13 13.88
N GLN A 73 0.57 -15.72 14.77
CA GLN A 73 2.00 -16.02 14.61
C GLN A 73 2.15 -17.53 14.76
N TYR A 74 3.02 -18.14 13.97
CA TYR A 74 3.16 -19.59 13.80
C TYR A 74 3.53 -20.38 15.08
N ASP A 75 3.58 -19.75 16.25
CA ASP A 75 3.82 -20.37 17.54
C ASP A 75 2.54 -20.80 18.28
N SER A 76 1.38 -20.78 17.62
CA SER A 76 0.13 -21.32 18.19
C SER A 76 -0.68 -22.09 17.16
N VAL A 77 -0.26 -23.33 16.91
CA VAL A 77 -1.20 -24.40 16.60
C VAL A 77 -2.07 -24.58 17.84
N GLN A 78 -3.12 -23.76 17.96
CA GLN A 78 -4.30 -24.12 18.73
C GLN A 78 -5.50 -23.96 17.83
N GLU A 79 -6.13 -25.12 17.62
CA GLU A 79 -7.46 -25.40 17.14
C GLU A 79 -8.43 -24.27 17.46
N ASP A 80 -9.15 -23.79 16.45
CA ASP A 80 -10.47 -23.25 16.68
C ASP A 80 -11.39 -23.91 15.66
N GLN A 81 -12.32 -24.64 16.25
CA GLN A 81 -13.42 -25.45 15.75
C GLN A 81 -14.37 -24.70 14.79
#